data_AF-A0A1E4I8Y3-F1
#
_entry.id   AF-A0A1E4I8Y3-F1
#
_cell.length_a   1.000
_cell.length_b   1.000
_cell.length_c   1.000
_cell.angle_alpha   90.00
_cell.angle_beta   90.00
_cell.angle_gamma   90.00
#
_symmetry.space_group_name_H-M   'P 1'
#
loop_
_entity.id
_entity.type
_entity.pdbx_description
1 polymer ?
#
loop_
_entity_poly.entity_id
_entity_poly.type
_entity_poly.pdbx_seq_one_letter_code
_entity_poly.pdbx_strand_id
1 'polypeptide(L)'
;MTTKQAATLPALPLFDPDTERPPFAAAELYLDTPASVGILYLAGILEDQPEYVEAIDTAWAEAREAALRCLRENVMLKVGYHARLPSGRSVGVFTPGRLYLTAVSHPQANWKGEWQGDVARLHDHIYIGPEGIAEQDGQHWPVDLHNLRTQLLSLVEITYKDALQQSLRASLNVPFGPSDDAGYSELTTVSPGLIAEYPRLICRAPRHDGIRWIVREQVRPWLRYRDD
;
A
#
# COMPACT_ATOMS: atom_id res chain seq x y z
N MET A 1 3.00 1.55 -35.10
CA MET A 1 3.50 2.50 -34.08
C MET A 1 3.87 1.67 -32.86
N THR A 2 5.15 1.41 -32.67
CA THR A 2 5.68 0.64 -31.53
C THR A 2 5.88 1.61 -30.37
N THR A 3 4.98 1.58 -29.40
CA THR A 3 5.16 2.28 -28.13
C THR A 3 6.38 1.66 -27.45
N LYS A 4 7.51 2.36 -27.44
CA LYS A 4 8.60 2.01 -26.52
C LYS A 4 7.99 2.06 -25.12
N GLN A 5 7.86 0.92 -24.45
CA GLN A 5 7.71 0.88 -23.01
C GLN A 5 8.88 1.70 -22.45
N ALA A 6 8.59 2.87 -21.86
CA ALA A 6 9.58 3.59 -21.10
C ALA A 6 10.02 2.62 -19.99
N ALA A 7 11.32 2.32 -19.92
CA ALA A 7 11.85 1.49 -18.87
C ALA A 7 11.58 2.21 -17.54
N THR A 8 10.69 1.67 -16.71
CA THR A 8 10.36 2.22 -15.40
C THR A 8 11.65 2.33 -14.59
N LEU A 9 12.13 3.56 -14.36
CA LEU A 9 13.35 3.79 -13.61
C LEU A 9 13.16 3.35 -12.15
N PRO A 10 14.14 2.70 -11.52
CA PRO A 10 14.01 2.28 -10.13
C PRO A 10 13.86 3.49 -9.21
N ALA A 11 12.96 3.37 -8.23
CA ALA A 11 12.80 4.34 -7.16
C ALA A 11 14.08 4.45 -6.33
N LEU A 12 14.31 5.62 -5.75
CA LEU A 12 15.40 5.84 -4.80
C LEU A 12 14.86 5.61 -3.38
N PRO A 13 15.64 5.05 -2.44
CA PRO A 13 15.18 4.93 -1.06
C PRO A 13 14.94 6.33 -0.48
N LEU A 14 13.81 6.53 0.19
CA LEU A 14 13.49 7.81 0.84
C LEU A 14 14.24 7.96 2.17
N PHE A 15 14.38 6.86 2.89
CA PHE A 15 15.11 6.69 4.15
C PHE A 15 15.41 5.20 4.35
N ASP A 16 16.37 4.89 5.22
CA ASP A 16 16.64 3.53 5.68
C ASP A 16 15.63 3.13 6.79
N PRO A 17 14.70 2.19 6.56
CA PRO A 17 13.70 1.84 7.55
C PRO A 17 14.25 1.12 8.78
N ASP A 18 15.49 0.60 8.72
CA ASP A 18 16.11 -0.11 9.84
C ASP A 18 16.80 0.85 10.82
N THR A 19 17.22 2.02 10.34
CA THR A 19 18.05 2.96 11.12
C THR A 19 17.49 4.38 11.21
N GLU A 20 16.57 4.75 10.32
CA GLU A 20 16.02 6.10 10.18
C GLU A 20 14.50 6.11 10.35
N ARG A 21 13.96 7.29 10.63
CA ARG A 21 12.51 7.51 10.66
C ARG A 21 12.02 8.08 9.34
N PRO A 22 10.76 7.83 8.96
CA PRO A 22 10.17 8.49 7.81
C PRO A 22 10.26 10.03 7.96
N PRO A 23 10.67 10.76 6.92
CA PRO A 23 10.68 12.22 6.94
C PRO A 23 9.27 12.79 7.18
N PHE A 24 9.14 13.87 7.96
CA PHE A 24 7.85 14.48 8.30
C PHE A 24 7.01 14.89 7.08
N ALA A 25 7.67 15.29 5.98
CA ALA A 25 7.02 15.70 4.75
C ALA A 25 6.60 14.53 3.85
N ALA A 26 6.88 13.28 4.24
CA ALA A 26 6.48 12.11 3.48
C ALA A 26 4.95 11.93 3.51
N ALA A 27 4.41 11.42 2.40
CA ALA A 27 3.06 10.86 2.39
C ALA A 27 3.17 9.37 2.67
N GLU A 28 2.35 8.85 3.58
CA GLU A 28 2.25 7.43 3.87
C GLU A 28 1.00 6.85 3.21
N LEU A 29 1.20 5.79 2.43
CA LEU A 29 0.16 4.95 1.87
C LEU A 29 0.10 3.63 2.65
N TYR A 30 -1.04 3.35 3.27
CA TYR A 30 -1.27 2.10 4.00
C TYR A 30 -2.07 1.10 3.15
N LEU A 31 -1.51 -0.10 2.95
CA LEU A 31 -2.13 -1.21 2.20
C LEU A 31 -2.22 -2.44 3.09
N ASP A 32 -3.43 -2.94 3.36
CA ASP A 32 -3.65 -4.17 4.15
C ASP A 32 -4.10 -5.34 3.28
N THR A 33 -3.72 -6.56 3.67
CA THR A 33 -4.31 -7.78 3.11
C THR A 33 -5.75 -7.98 3.62
N PRO A 34 -6.57 -8.82 2.96
CA PRO A 34 -7.79 -9.34 3.54
C PRO A 34 -7.56 -9.97 4.92
N ALA A 35 -8.57 -9.93 5.80
CA ALA A 35 -8.45 -10.48 7.15
C ALA A 35 -8.25 -12.00 7.13
N SER A 36 -8.95 -12.68 6.20
CA SER A 36 -8.79 -14.12 5.95
C SER A 36 -7.36 -14.54 5.59
N VAL A 37 -6.58 -13.69 4.92
CA VAL A 37 -5.17 -13.97 4.61
C VAL A 37 -4.34 -14.01 5.89
N GLY A 38 -4.56 -13.07 6.81
CA GLY A 38 -3.90 -13.05 8.11
C GLY A 38 -4.28 -14.22 9.01
N ILE A 39 -5.54 -14.64 8.97
CA ILE A 39 -6.04 -15.83 9.68
C ILE A 39 -5.32 -17.08 9.14
N LEU A 40 -5.28 -17.27 7.82
CA LEU A 40 -4.61 -18.41 7.20
C LEU A 40 -3.10 -18.41 7.47
N TYR A 41 -2.47 -17.24 7.46
CA TYR A 41 -1.05 -17.08 7.78
C TYR A 41 -0.73 -17.56 9.21
N LEU A 42 -1.51 -17.09 10.19
CA LEU A 42 -1.34 -17.51 11.58
C LEU A 42 -1.63 -19.01 11.75
N ALA A 43 -2.68 -19.54 11.10
CA ALA A 43 -2.96 -20.97 11.13
C ALA A 43 -1.78 -21.78 10.60
N GLY A 44 -1.17 -21.35 9.49
CA GLY A 44 0.04 -21.98 8.94
C GLY A 44 1.22 -22.00 9.92
N ILE A 45 1.43 -20.91 10.68
CA ILE A 45 2.46 -20.86 11.72
C ILE A 45 2.14 -21.82 12.88
N LEU A 46 0.90 -21.78 13.39
CA LEU A 46 0.51 -22.56 14.57
C LEU A 46 0.45 -24.06 14.29
N GLU A 47 0.13 -24.45 13.06
CA GLU A 47 0.00 -25.84 12.62
C GLU A 47 1.28 -26.39 11.94
N ASP A 48 2.38 -25.63 11.97
CA ASP A 48 3.66 -25.99 11.34
C ASP A 48 3.51 -26.37 9.86
N GLN A 49 2.75 -25.56 9.12
CA GLN A 49 2.49 -25.70 7.68
C GLN A 49 3.24 -24.59 6.91
N PRO A 50 4.57 -24.73 6.71
CA PRO A 50 5.40 -23.68 6.12
C PRO A 50 4.97 -23.29 4.70
N GLU A 51 4.35 -24.20 3.94
CA GLU A 51 3.88 -23.92 2.58
C GLU A 51 2.83 -22.81 2.52
N TYR A 52 1.97 -22.68 3.54
CA TYR A 52 0.98 -21.59 3.59
C TYR A 52 1.65 -20.27 3.92
N VAL A 53 2.61 -20.29 4.84
CA VAL A 53 3.38 -19.11 5.27
C VAL A 53 4.19 -18.57 4.09
N GLU A 54 4.97 -19.44 3.43
CA GLU A 54 5.81 -19.09 2.27
C GLU A 54 4.99 -18.59 1.08
N ALA A 55 3.85 -19.23 0.79
CA ALA A 55 2.97 -18.81 -0.30
C ALA A 55 2.36 -17.43 -0.03
N ILE A 56 1.96 -17.16 1.22
CA ILE A 56 1.40 -15.86 1.61
C ILE A 56 2.48 -14.78 1.60
N ASP A 57 3.67 -15.05 2.15
CA ASP A 57 4.79 -14.09 2.12
C ASP A 57 5.20 -13.74 0.69
N THR A 58 5.24 -14.74 -0.19
CA THR A 58 5.51 -14.54 -1.63
C THR A 58 4.43 -13.68 -2.27
N ALA A 59 3.15 -14.04 -2.10
CA ALA A 59 2.03 -13.29 -2.67
C ALA A 59 1.96 -11.85 -2.16
N TRP A 60 2.28 -11.65 -0.88
CA TRP A 60 2.33 -10.35 -0.25
C TRP A 60 3.48 -9.49 -0.78
N ALA A 61 4.67 -10.07 -0.96
CA ALA A 61 5.80 -9.38 -1.59
C ALA A 61 5.49 -8.99 -3.05
N GLU A 62 4.85 -9.87 -3.81
CA GLU A 62 4.44 -9.59 -5.19
C GLU A 62 3.39 -8.47 -5.26
N ALA A 63 2.43 -8.47 -4.34
CA ALA A 63 1.43 -7.41 -4.21
C ALA A 63 2.07 -6.05 -3.92
N ARG A 64 3.02 -6.00 -2.97
CA ARG A 64 3.80 -4.80 -2.66
C ARG A 64 4.55 -4.29 -3.89
N GLU A 65 5.24 -5.16 -4.63
CA GLU A 65 5.97 -4.75 -5.84
C GLU A 65 5.03 -4.28 -6.96
N ALA A 66 3.83 -4.85 -7.09
CA ALA A 66 2.82 -4.38 -8.02
C ALA A 66 2.35 -2.96 -7.66
N ALA A 67 2.11 -2.68 -6.38
CA ALA A 67 1.76 -1.35 -5.88
C ALA A 67 2.88 -0.33 -6.13
N LEU A 68 4.13 -0.67 -5.81
CA LEU A 68 5.30 0.18 -6.03
C LEU A 68 5.50 0.48 -7.52
N ARG A 69 5.31 -0.51 -8.39
CA ARG A 69 5.36 -0.32 -9.84
C ARG A 69 4.27 0.63 -10.33
N CYS A 70 3.04 0.43 -9.87
CA CYS A 70 1.93 1.33 -10.19
C CYS A 70 2.25 2.79 -9.82
N LEU A 71 2.83 3.03 -8.63
CA LEU A 71 3.27 4.36 -8.21
C LEU A 71 4.35 4.93 -9.13
N ARG A 72 5.40 4.14 -9.42
CA ARG A 72 6.52 4.56 -10.28
C ARG A 72 6.05 4.93 -11.69
N GLU A 73 5.02 4.27 -12.20
CA GLU A 73 4.53 4.45 -13.57
C GLU A 73 3.51 5.58 -13.73
N ASN A 74 2.80 5.95 -12.65
CA ASN A 74 1.64 6.85 -12.74
C ASN A 74 1.77 8.15 -11.96
N VAL A 75 2.66 8.24 -10.97
CA VAL A 75 2.84 9.47 -10.21
C VAL A 75 3.62 10.49 -11.04
N MET A 76 3.12 11.73 -11.03
CA MET A 76 3.67 12.83 -11.81
C MET A 76 4.30 13.89 -10.90
N LEU A 77 5.31 14.58 -11.42
CA LEU A 77 5.96 15.73 -10.79
C LEU A 77 5.42 17.05 -11.35
N LYS A 78 5.33 18.07 -10.49
CA LYS A 78 4.90 19.44 -10.82
C LYS A 78 6.11 20.26 -11.27
N VAL A 79 6.27 20.46 -12.58
CA VAL A 79 7.44 21.13 -13.15
C VAL A 79 7.18 22.57 -13.53
N GLY A 80 8.11 23.44 -13.17
CA GLY A 80 8.07 24.86 -13.48
C GLY A 80 6.97 25.58 -12.69
N TYR A 81 6.38 26.59 -13.33
CA TYR A 81 5.34 27.38 -12.69
C TYR A 81 3.99 26.65 -12.66
N HIS A 82 3.37 26.63 -11.48
CA HIS A 82 2.04 26.07 -11.26
C HIS A 82 1.11 27.13 -10.67
N ALA A 83 0.03 27.45 -11.39
CA ALA A 83 -1.03 28.32 -10.89
C ALA A 83 -1.95 27.53 -9.96
N ARG A 84 -2.17 28.00 -8.73
CA ARG A 84 -3.12 27.39 -7.79
C ARG A 84 -4.55 27.80 -8.11
N LEU A 85 -5.46 26.83 -8.12
CA LEU A 85 -6.88 27.03 -8.25
C LEU A 85 -7.56 27.07 -6.86
N PRO A 86 -8.75 27.71 -6.72
CA PRO A 86 -9.51 27.73 -5.47
C PRO A 86 -9.87 26.34 -4.92
N SER A 87 -9.92 25.31 -5.78
CA SER A 87 -10.15 23.91 -5.40
C SER A 87 -8.94 23.23 -4.74
N GLY A 88 -7.80 23.92 -4.60
CA GLY A 88 -6.54 23.34 -4.14
C GLY A 88 -5.75 22.60 -5.24
N ARG A 89 -6.36 22.43 -6.42
CA ARG A 89 -5.69 21.93 -7.63
C ARG A 89 -4.66 22.94 -8.13
N SER A 90 -3.70 22.48 -8.92
CA SER A 90 -2.80 23.37 -9.67
C SER A 90 -2.84 23.08 -11.16
N VAL A 91 -2.69 24.10 -11.98
CA VAL A 91 -2.50 23.99 -13.43
C VAL A 91 -1.06 24.37 -13.77
N GLY A 92 -0.39 23.52 -14.52
CA GLY A 92 1.03 23.63 -14.86
C GLY A 92 1.49 22.43 -15.67
N VAL A 93 2.80 22.25 -15.78
CA VAL A 93 3.39 21.12 -16.50
C VAL A 93 3.57 19.95 -15.55
N PHE A 94 3.01 18.80 -15.91
CA PHE A 94 3.20 17.56 -15.18
C PHE A 94 4.06 16.62 -16.01
N THR A 95 5.10 16.05 -15.41
CA THR A 95 6.01 15.13 -16.11
C THR A 95 6.27 13.87 -15.28
N PRO A 96 6.55 12.72 -15.91
CA PRO A 96 7.02 11.54 -15.19
C PRO A 96 8.37 11.81 -14.52
N GLY A 97 8.63 11.07 -13.44
CA GLY A 97 9.88 11.22 -12.71
C GLY A 97 10.16 10.04 -11.79
N ARG A 98 11.40 9.99 -11.32
CA ARG A 98 11.84 9.02 -10.31
C ARG A 98 11.40 9.49 -8.94
N LEU A 99 10.63 8.66 -8.24
CA LEU A 99 10.19 8.93 -6.88
C LEU A 99 11.21 8.44 -5.86
N TYR A 100 11.23 9.11 -4.70
CA TYR A 100 11.81 8.56 -3.48
C TYR A 100 10.73 7.75 -2.76
N LEU A 101 10.93 6.43 -2.66
CA LEU A 101 9.99 5.49 -2.05
C LEU A 101 10.71 4.61 -1.03
N THR A 102 10.09 4.40 0.13
CA THR A 102 10.48 3.36 1.09
C THR A 102 9.23 2.58 1.47
N ALA A 103 9.28 1.25 1.41
CA ALA A 103 8.18 0.38 1.84
C ALA A 103 8.59 -0.41 3.08
N VAL A 104 7.71 -0.47 4.07
CA VAL A 104 7.91 -1.21 5.33
C VAL A 104 6.73 -2.14 5.55
N SER A 105 7.01 -3.39 5.86
CA SER A 105 6.01 -4.46 5.89
C SER A 105 5.93 -5.05 7.28
N HIS A 106 4.72 -5.16 7.83
CA HIS A 106 4.51 -5.77 9.14
C HIS A 106 3.46 -6.89 9.06
N PRO A 107 3.75 -8.08 9.63
CA PRO A 107 2.78 -9.16 9.71
C PRO A 107 1.76 -8.96 10.84
N GLN A 108 1.81 -7.85 11.58
CA GLN A 108 0.97 -7.59 12.77
C GLN A 108 0.59 -6.12 12.84
N ALA A 109 -0.59 -5.78 13.36
CA ALA A 109 -1.02 -4.38 13.49
C ALA A 109 -0.33 -3.60 14.62
N ASN A 110 0.87 -4.00 15.04
CA ASN A 110 1.75 -3.14 15.80
C ASN A 110 3.05 -2.90 15.04
N TRP A 111 3.56 -1.70 15.18
CA TRP A 111 4.79 -1.28 14.51
C TRP A 111 6.05 -1.95 15.06
N LYS A 112 5.97 -2.51 16.27
CA LYS A 112 7.11 -3.19 16.91
C LYS A 112 7.31 -4.63 16.42
N GLY A 113 6.34 -5.18 15.67
CA GLY A 113 6.33 -6.60 15.31
C GLY A 113 6.24 -7.55 16.52
N GLU A 114 5.73 -7.06 17.66
CA GLU A 114 5.58 -7.87 18.88
C GLU A 114 4.25 -8.66 18.84
N TRP A 115 4.29 -9.99 18.88
CA TRP A 115 3.07 -10.79 18.89
C TRP A 115 2.13 -10.41 20.05
N GLN A 116 0.97 -9.82 19.74
CA GLN A 116 -0.10 -9.51 20.69
C GLN A 116 -1.32 -10.44 20.51
N GLY A 117 -1.07 -11.71 20.19
CA GLY A 117 -1.98 -12.81 20.52
C GLY A 117 -3.23 -13.05 19.66
N ASP A 118 -3.64 -12.13 18.78
CA ASP A 118 -4.94 -12.28 18.12
C ASP A 118 -4.84 -13.01 16.76
N VAL A 119 -4.44 -12.29 15.70
CA VAL A 119 -4.30 -12.79 14.32
C VAL A 119 -3.22 -11.98 13.61
N ALA A 120 -2.54 -12.57 12.62
CA ALA A 120 -1.60 -11.84 11.76
C ALA A 120 -2.36 -10.79 10.93
N ARG A 121 -1.78 -9.60 10.77
CA ARG A 121 -2.36 -8.48 10.04
C ARG A 121 -1.32 -7.94 9.09
N LEU A 122 -1.14 -8.64 7.98
CA LEU A 122 -0.15 -8.33 6.98
C LEU A 122 -0.52 -7.01 6.30
N HIS A 123 0.39 -6.05 6.35
CA HIS A 123 0.18 -4.74 5.73
C HIS A 123 1.49 -4.03 5.42
N ASP A 124 1.46 -3.19 4.40
CA ASP A 124 2.57 -2.35 3.98
C ASP A 124 2.31 -0.87 4.28
N HIS A 125 3.36 -0.21 4.75
CA HIS A 125 3.49 1.24 4.78
C HIS A 125 4.40 1.66 3.62
N ILE A 126 3.83 2.30 2.60
CA ILE A 126 4.60 2.85 1.48
C ILE A 126 4.75 4.36 1.71
N TYR A 127 5.97 4.80 1.98
CA TYR A 127 6.32 6.20 2.15
C TYR A 127 6.77 6.80 0.83
N ILE A 128 6.25 7.99 0.54
CA ILE A 128 6.46 8.71 -0.72
C ILE A 128 7.05 10.07 -0.36
N GLY A 129 8.22 10.37 -0.92
CA GLY A 129 8.88 11.66 -0.74
C GLY A 129 8.04 12.83 -1.30
N PRO A 130 8.17 14.04 -0.74
CA PRO A 130 7.45 15.21 -1.24
C PRO A 130 7.93 15.67 -2.63
N GLU A 131 9.10 15.19 -3.07
CA GLU A 131 9.75 15.52 -4.34
C GLU A 131 10.21 14.25 -5.05
N GLY A 132 10.50 14.37 -6.34
CA GLY A 132 11.14 13.35 -7.17
C GLY A 132 12.05 14.00 -8.22
N ILE A 133 12.77 13.19 -8.98
CA ILE A 133 13.68 13.66 -10.04
C ILE A 133 12.97 13.55 -11.39
N ALA A 134 12.75 14.67 -12.08
CA ALA A 134 12.10 14.66 -13.39
C ALA A 134 13.02 14.08 -14.47
N GLU A 135 12.48 13.25 -15.35
CA GLU A 135 13.27 12.58 -16.39
C GLU A 135 13.82 13.55 -17.44
N GLN A 136 13.10 14.65 -17.68
CA GLN A 136 13.40 15.59 -18.75
C GLN A 136 14.60 16.52 -18.47
N ASP A 137 14.80 16.91 -17.20
CA ASP A 137 15.81 17.90 -16.80
C ASP A 137 16.72 17.43 -15.66
N GLY A 138 16.43 16.25 -15.07
CA GLY A 138 17.18 15.70 -13.95
C GLY A 138 17.05 16.50 -12.64
N GLN A 139 16.14 17.48 -12.59
CA GLN A 139 15.96 18.34 -11.41
C GLN A 139 14.93 17.75 -10.44
N HIS A 140 15.03 18.19 -9.19
CA HIS A 140 14.07 17.86 -8.15
C HIS A 140 12.81 18.72 -8.30
N TRP A 141 11.66 18.06 -8.36
CA TRP A 141 10.37 18.72 -8.49
C TRP A 141 9.35 18.12 -7.53
N PRO A 142 8.39 18.92 -7.01
CA PRO A 142 7.36 18.43 -6.10
C PRO A 142 6.50 17.34 -6.72
N VAL A 143 6.17 16.32 -5.94
CA VAL A 143 5.20 15.28 -6.33
C VAL A 143 3.79 15.87 -6.38
N ASP A 144 2.99 15.47 -7.36
CA ASP A 144 1.56 15.79 -7.35
C ASP A 144 0.75 14.94 -6.37
N LEU A 145 0.94 15.24 -5.08
CA LEU A 145 0.21 14.59 -3.99
C LEU A 145 -1.32 14.71 -4.09
N HIS A 146 -1.85 15.73 -4.79
CA HIS A 146 -3.30 15.87 -4.98
C HIS A 146 -3.83 14.83 -5.97
N ASN A 147 -3.19 14.68 -7.14
CA ASN A 147 -3.56 13.65 -8.11
C ASN A 147 -3.34 12.24 -7.54
N LEU A 148 -2.20 12.05 -6.87
CA LEU A 148 -1.91 10.80 -6.16
C LEU A 148 -3.07 10.44 -5.22
N ARG A 149 -3.46 11.37 -4.34
CA ARG A 149 -4.55 11.19 -3.40
C ARG A 149 -5.89 10.90 -4.08
N THR A 150 -6.24 11.64 -5.14
CA THR A 150 -7.62 11.66 -5.66
C THR A 150 -7.90 10.68 -6.79
N GLN A 151 -6.86 10.19 -7.48
CA GLN A 151 -7.02 9.35 -8.67
C GLN A 151 -6.18 8.08 -8.60
N LEU A 152 -4.97 8.13 -8.04
CA LEU A 152 -4.04 7.01 -8.10
C LEU A 152 -4.17 6.04 -6.94
N LEU A 153 -4.60 6.48 -5.75
CA LEU A 153 -4.70 5.58 -4.59
C LEU A 153 -5.58 4.36 -4.87
N SER A 154 -6.75 4.56 -5.49
CA SER A 154 -7.64 3.44 -5.85
C SER A 154 -6.99 2.50 -6.86
N LEU A 155 -6.25 3.03 -7.85
CA LEU A 155 -5.54 2.20 -8.82
C LEU A 155 -4.43 1.37 -8.16
N VAL A 156 -3.67 1.98 -7.25
CA VAL A 156 -2.61 1.28 -6.49
C VAL A 156 -3.22 0.18 -5.63
N GLU A 157 -4.32 0.46 -4.94
CA GLU A 157 -5.03 -0.52 -4.12
C GLU A 157 -5.61 -1.69 -4.95
N ILE A 158 -6.22 -1.41 -6.10
CA ILE A 158 -6.69 -2.44 -7.03
C ILE A 158 -5.51 -3.29 -7.51
N THR A 159 -4.42 -2.66 -7.94
CA THR A 159 -3.22 -3.35 -8.43
C THR A 159 -2.62 -4.27 -7.36
N TYR A 160 -2.53 -3.78 -6.12
CA TYR A 160 -2.07 -4.55 -4.97
C TYR A 160 -2.95 -5.78 -4.71
N LYS A 161 -4.27 -5.58 -4.65
CA LYS A 161 -5.24 -6.64 -4.37
C LYS A 161 -5.27 -7.69 -5.47
N ASP A 162 -5.27 -7.27 -6.72
CA ASP A 162 -5.30 -8.18 -7.86
C ASP A 162 -4.04 -9.06 -7.89
N ALA A 163 -2.86 -8.49 -7.67
CA ALA A 163 -1.61 -9.24 -7.60
C ALA A 163 -1.63 -10.25 -6.44
N LEU A 164 -2.06 -9.83 -5.24
CA LEU A 164 -2.19 -10.72 -4.08
C LEU A 164 -3.13 -11.90 -4.37
N GLN A 165 -4.31 -11.62 -4.93
CA GLN A 165 -5.29 -12.65 -5.24
C GLN A 165 -4.82 -13.61 -6.34
N GLN A 166 -4.20 -13.09 -7.40
CA GLN A 166 -3.67 -13.91 -8.48
C GLN A 166 -2.57 -14.84 -7.97
N SER A 167 -1.65 -14.32 -7.17
CA SER A 167 -0.56 -15.11 -6.60
C SER A 167 -1.06 -16.20 -5.67
N LEU A 168 -1.96 -15.88 -4.72
CA LEU A 168 -2.55 -16.86 -3.81
C LEU A 168 -3.40 -17.93 -4.50
N ARG A 169 -4.14 -17.55 -5.57
CA ARG A 169 -4.87 -18.53 -6.39
C ARG A 169 -3.90 -19.47 -7.10
N ALA A 170 -2.78 -18.96 -7.61
CA ALA A 170 -1.80 -19.76 -8.33
C ALA A 170 -1.03 -20.73 -7.40
N SER A 171 -0.70 -20.31 -6.17
CA SER A 171 0.11 -21.09 -5.24
C SER A 171 -0.69 -22.06 -4.38
N LEU A 172 -1.85 -21.62 -3.87
CA LEU A 172 -2.63 -22.39 -2.88
C LEU A 172 -3.96 -22.92 -3.43
N ASN A 173 -4.33 -22.54 -4.66
CA ASN A 173 -5.62 -22.89 -5.27
C ASN A 173 -6.83 -22.46 -4.40
N VAL A 174 -6.70 -21.38 -3.65
CA VAL A 174 -7.75 -20.88 -2.75
C VAL A 174 -8.63 -19.85 -3.48
N PRO A 175 -9.96 -20.04 -3.53
CA PRO A 175 -10.86 -19.05 -4.12
C PRO A 175 -11.02 -17.82 -3.22
N PHE A 176 -11.29 -16.69 -3.87
CA PHE A 176 -11.74 -15.48 -3.19
C PHE A 176 -13.23 -15.28 -3.45
N GLY A 177 -13.98 -14.96 -2.41
CA GLY A 177 -15.40 -14.67 -2.46
C GLY A 177 -15.70 -13.22 -2.03
N PRO A 178 -16.92 -12.72 -2.30
CA PRO A 178 -17.35 -11.43 -1.80
C PRO A 178 -17.36 -11.41 -0.26
N SER A 179 -17.11 -10.25 0.31
CA SER A 179 -17.19 -9.97 1.74
C SER A 179 -18.26 -8.93 2.02
N ASP A 180 -18.84 -8.98 3.23
CA ASP A 180 -19.71 -7.92 3.75
C ASP A 180 -18.91 -6.64 4.08
N ASP A 181 -17.58 -6.74 4.20
CA ASP A 181 -16.68 -5.59 4.32
C ASP A 181 -16.41 -4.98 2.94
N ALA A 182 -17.01 -3.82 2.68
CA ALA A 182 -16.93 -3.17 1.38
C ALA A 182 -15.49 -2.77 1.06
N GLY A 183 -14.90 -3.44 0.07
CA GLY A 183 -13.59 -3.14 -0.46
C GLY A 183 -12.68 -4.36 -0.58
N TYR A 184 -13.06 -5.52 -0.05
CA TYR A 184 -12.24 -6.73 -0.12
C TYR A 184 -13.03 -7.97 -0.51
N SER A 185 -12.35 -8.86 -1.24
CA SER A 185 -12.73 -10.26 -1.33
C SER A 185 -11.94 -11.03 -0.27
N GLU A 186 -12.60 -11.97 0.40
CA GLU A 186 -11.99 -12.80 1.44
C GLU A 186 -11.80 -14.23 0.90
N LEU A 187 -10.83 -14.98 1.45
CA LEU A 187 -10.62 -16.38 1.11
C LEU A 187 -11.86 -17.19 1.51
N THR A 188 -12.42 -17.96 0.57
CA THR A 188 -13.63 -18.75 0.84
C THR A 188 -13.39 -19.93 1.78
N THR A 189 -12.13 -20.29 2.02
CA THR A 189 -11.71 -21.33 2.97
C THR A 189 -11.79 -20.85 4.42
N VAL A 190 -11.85 -19.53 4.66
CA VAL A 190 -11.99 -18.97 6.00
C VAL A 190 -13.46 -18.60 6.23
N SER A 191 -14.05 -19.06 7.33
CA SER A 191 -15.47 -18.83 7.59
C SER A 191 -15.75 -17.35 7.89
N PRO A 192 -16.90 -16.80 7.45
CA PRO A 192 -17.28 -15.41 7.78
C PRO A 192 -17.36 -15.15 9.28
N GLY A 193 -17.78 -16.14 10.08
CA GLY A 193 -17.83 -16.04 11.54
C GLY A 193 -16.44 -15.81 12.14
N LEU A 194 -15.44 -16.54 11.66
CA LEU A 194 -14.05 -16.38 12.11
C LEU A 194 -13.48 -15.02 11.70
N ILE A 195 -13.80 -14.55 10.49
CA ILE A 195 -13.42 -13.19 10.04
C ILE A 195 -14.04 -12.12 10.94
N ALA A 196 -15.31 -12.30 11.36
CA ALA A 196 -16.01 -11.37 12.24
C ALA A 196 -15.44 -11.33 13.67
N GLU A 197 -14.88 -12.44 14.17
CA GLU A 197 -14.20 -12.51 15.47
C GLU A 197 -12.88 -11.72 15.49
N TYR A 198 -12.22 -11.60 14.33
CA TYR A 198 -10.94 -10.89 14.19
C TYR A 198 -11.06 -9.67 13.26
N PRO A 199 -11.82 -8.64 13.66
CA PRO A 199 -12.03 -7.47 12.83
C PRO A 199 -10.69 -6.76 12.56
N ARG A 200 -10.59 -6.10 11.41
CA ARG A 200 -9.36 -5.42 10.97
C ARG A 200 -8.95 -4.31 11.94
N LEU A 201 -7.68 -4.31 12.34
CA LEU A 201 -7.03 -3.23 13.06
C LEU A 201 -6.02 -2.55 12.14
N ILE A 202 -6.06 -1.22 12.11
CA ILE A 202 -5.06 -0.43 11.40
C ILE A 202 -3.82 -0.35 12.29
N CYS A 203 -2.66 -0.67 11.73
CA CYS A 203 -1.42 -0.46 12.44
C CYS A 203 -1.26 1.01 12.83
N ARG A 204 -1.04 1.28 14.12
CA ARG A 204 -0.60 2.61 14.57
C ARG A 204 0.89 2.71 14.23
N ALA A 205 1.20 3.31 13.07
CA ALA A 205 2.58 3.59 12.69
C ALA A 205 3.28 4.36 13.83
N PRO A 206 4.55 4.08 14.15
CA PRO A 206 5.25 4.81 15.18
C PRO A 206 5.61 6.18 14.62
N ARG A 207 4.89 7.21 15.08
CA ARG A 207 5.36 8.60 14.98
C ARG A 207 5.65 9.08 13.55
N HIS A 208 4.78 8.75 12.61
CA HIS A 208 4.67 9.54 11.39
C HIS A 208 3.63 10.63 11.64
N ASP A 209 4.10 11.84 11.98
CA ASP A 209 3.24 13.02 12.16
C ASP A 209 2.88 13.68 10.81
N GLY A 210 3.29 13.07 9.70
CA GLY A 210 3.03 13.51 8.33
C GLY A 210 1.65 13.10 7.80
N ILE A 211 1.44 13.25 6.49
CA ILE A 211 0.15 12.94 5.86
C ILE A 211 0.03 11.42 5.71
N ARG A 212 -0.97 10.82 6.37
CA ARG A 212 -1.31 9.40 6.21
C ARG A 212 -2.58 9.23 5.37
N TRP A 213 -2.51 8.39 4.36
CA TRP A 213 -3.64 7.97 3.56
C TRP A 213 -3.88 6.47 3.74
N ILE A 214 -5.00 6.16 4.35
CA ILE A 214 -5.53 4.80 4.42
C ILE A 214 -6.50 4.68 3.25
N VAL A 215 -6.14 3.90 2.22
CA VAL A 215 -6.84 3.99 0.91
C VAL A 215 -8.34 3.71 1.03
N ARG A 216 -8.73 2.75 1.87
CA ARG A 216 -10.13 2.38 2.10
C ARG A 216 -11.01 3.53 2.62
N GLU A 217 -10.43 4.54 3.29
CA GLU A 217 -11.18 5.69 3.82
C GLU A 217 -11.66 6.64 2.71
N GLN A 218 -11.09 6.57 1.51
CA GLN A 218 -11.61 7.31 0.37
C GLN A 218 -12.87 6.69 -0.24
N VAL A 219 -13.11 5.41 0.06
CA VAL A 219 -14.34 4.68 -0.34
C VAL A 219 -15.42 4.83 0.74
N ARG A 220 -15.10 5.29 1.96
CA ARG A 220 -16.07 5.54 3.05
C ARG A 220 -15.67 6.74 3.95
N PRO A 221 -16.36 7.89 3.85
CA PRO A 221 -16.13 9.08 4.71
C PRO A 221 -16.43 8.91 6.21
N TRP A 222 -16.87 7.74 6.68
CA TRP A 222 -17.62 7.61 7.96
C TRP A 222 -16.99 6.69 9.01
N LEU A 223 -15.85 6.06 8.75
CA LEU A 223 -15.14 5.28 9.77
C LEU A 223 -14.39 6.23 10.70
N ARG A 224 -15.11 6.74 11.70
CA ARG A 224 -14.52 7.44 12.84
C ARG A 224 -13.78 6.43 13.71
N TYR A 225 -12.54 6.77 14.06
CA TYR A 225 -11.76 6.14 15.11
C TYR A 225 -12.60 6.08 16.39
N ARG A 226 -12.75 4.88 16.97
CA ARG A 226 -13.09 4.74 18.38
C ARG A 226 -11.78 4.81 19.15
N ASP A 227 -11.64 5.90 19.90
CA ASP A 227 -10.62 6.05 20.93
C ASP A 227 -11.09 5.26 22.16
N ASP A 228 -10.78 3.97 22.17
CA ASP A 228 -10.88 3.13 23.36
C ASP A 228 -9.44 2.76 23.81
#